data_AF-A0A845A5U3-F1
#
_entry.id   AF-A0A845A5U3-F1
#
_cell.length_a   1.000
_cell.length_b   1.000
_cell.length_c   1.000
_cell.angle_alpha   90.00
_cell.angle_beta   90.00
_cell.angle_gamma   90.00
#
_symmetry.space_group_name_H-M   'P 1'
#
loop_
_entity.id
_entity.type
_entity.pdbx_description
1 polymer ?
#
loop_
_entity_poly.entity_id
_entity_poly.type
_entity_poly.pdbx_seq_one_letter_code
_entity_poly.pdbx_strand_id
1 'polypeptide(L)'
;MMNLGDPSRDAMAFGDDERLPWLEADEEEDAGAIDSTRLIGFVLAGFLLIVVIVGGLWWYFHASDDTTLVADGSTIEAPKGPYKTKPKDPGGMTFQGTGDTSFAVGEGQTREGRVAERPMDPAPQPVSGEGEKRTAIAADSSESVSGVGVQVGAYVTKETAQQGWVELVRRYPALHGVRHRIVEGQADIGHVFRLQAVAATHAEANTLCNTLKTQGAACQVKF
;
A
#
# COMPACT_ATOMS: atom_id res chain seq x y z
N MET A 1 -5.89 113.24 -16.72
CA MET A 1 -5.18 112.02 -17.15
C MET A 1 -5.06 111.12 -15.95
N MET A 2 -5.96 110.14 -15.83
CA MET A 2 -5.86 109.05 -14.86
C MET A 2 -4.74 108.12 -15.29
N ASN A 3 -3.76 107.88 -14.42
CA ASN A 3 -2.84 106.75 -14.53
C ASN A 3 -3.27 105.75 -13.46
N LEU A 4 -4.12 104.80 -13.84
CA LEU A 4 -4.46 103.66 -13.00
C LEU A 4 -3.26 102.72 -13.01
N GLY A 5 -2.63 102.57 -11.85
CA GLY A 5 -1.64 101.53 -11.59
C GLY A 5 -2.24 100.16 -11.77
N ASP A 6 -1.51 99.30 -12.46
CA ASP A 6 -1.89 97.95 -12.83
C ASP A 6 -2.07 97.06 -11.59
N PRO A 7 -3.28 96.51 -11.33
CA PRO A 7 -3.57 95.68 -10.17
C PRO A 7 -2.93 94.28 -10.23
N SER A 8 -2.23 93.94 -11.32
CA SER A 8 -1.61 92.60 -11.48
C SER A 8 -0.28 92.43 -10.76
N ARG A 9 0.31 93.50 -10.20
CA ARG A 9 1.57 93.43 -9.44
C ARG A 9 1.39 93.11 -7.95
N ASP A 10 0.22 93.36 -7.38
CA ASP A 10 -0.08 93.04 -5.97
C ASP A 10 -0.50 91.58 -5.75
N ALA A 11 -0.74 90.82 -6.83
CA ALA A 11 -1.17 89.42 -6.78
C ALA A 11 -0.01 88.40 -6.72
N MET A 12 1.25 88.85 -6.77
CA MET A 12 2.44 87.97 -6.80
C MET A 12 3.26 88.02 -5.50
N ALA A 13 2.80 88.75 -4.48
CA ALA A 13 3.35 88.69 -3.13
C ALA A 13 2.67 87.55 -2.34
N PHE A 14 2.80 86.32 -2.84
CA PHE A 14 2.50 85.13 -2.04
C PHE A 14 3.57 85.04 -0.95
N GLY A 15 3.16 85.11 0.31
CA GLY A 15 4.07 85.11 1.45
C GLY A 15 4.96 83.87 1.45
N ASP A 16 6.26 84.08 1.52
CA ASP A 16 7.29 83.07 1.75
C ASP A 16 7.18 82.39 3.15
N ASP A 17 6.08 82.62 3.88
CA ASP A 17 5.92 82.28 5.30
C ASP A 17 4.70 81.40 5.63
N GLU A 18 3.87 81.01 4.65
CA GLU A 18 2.81 80.03 4.91
C GLU A 18 3.40 78.61 4.89
N ARG A 19 4.20 78.28 5.91
CA ARG A 19 4.71 76.92 6.18
C ARG A 19 3.52 75.99 6.38
N LEU A 20 3.20 75.25 5.33
CA LEU A 20 2.12 74.29 5.28
C LEU A 20 2.47 73.09 6.18
N PRO A 21 1.84 72.91 7.36
CA PRO A 21 2.25 71.89 8.35
C PRO A 21 1.99 70.44 7.91
N TRP A 22 1.29 70.26 6.79
CA TRP A 22 1.03 68.99 6.13
C TRP A 22 2.03 68.71 5.00
N LEU A 23 2.97 69.64 4.78
CA LEU A 23 3.96 69.68 3.71
C LEU A 23 5.39 69.69 4.25
N GLU A 24 5.60 70.06 5.53
CA GLU A 24 6.58 69.35 6.34
C GLU A 24 6.00 67.95 6.56
N ALA A 25 6.50 66.96 5.84
CA ALA A 25 6.46 65.60 6.37
C ALA A 25 7.02 65.75 7.80
N ASP A 26 6.24 65.36 8.82
CA ASP A 26 6.88 65.14 10.10
C ASP A 26 8.08 64.24 9.79
N GLU A 27 9.25 64.62 10.28
CA GLU A 27 10.41 63.73 10.19
C GLU A 27 9.96 62.46 10.86
N GLU A 28 9.52 61.49 10.03
CA GLU A 28 8.72 60.32 10.41
C GLU A 28 9.23 59.87 11.77
N GLU A 29 8.49 60.20 12.83
CA GLU A 29 8.89 59.83 14.19
C GLU A 29 9.02 58.32 14.14
N ASP A 30 10.27 57.83 14.13
CA ASP A 30 10.65 56.44 13.89
C ASP A 30 9.75 55.55 14.76
N ALA A 31 8.64 55.10 14.17
CA ALA A 31 7.51 54.58 14.92
C ALA A 31 7.88 53.17 15.33
N GLY A 32 8.60 53.08 16.46
CA GLY A 32 9.06 51.85 17.07
C GLY A 32 9.89 51.01 16.12
N ALA A 33 11.12 51.43 15.84
CA ALA A 33 12.14 50.57 15.24
C ALA A 33 12.30 49.32 16.14
N ILE A 34 11.65 48.23 15.76
CA ILE A 34 11.80 46.94 16.44
C ILE A 34 13.28 46.59 16.33
N ASP A 35 13.92 46.43 17.48
CA ASP A 35 15.35 46.14 17.59
C ASP A 35 15.68 44.92 16.71
N SER A 36 16.26 45.19 15.54
CA SER A 36 16.41 44.18 14.47
C SER A 36 17.27 43.02 14.95
N THR A 37 18.19 43.29 15.87
CA THR A 37 19.02 42.28 16.55
C THR A 37 18.16 41.31 17.34
N ARG A 38 17.15 41.81 18.06
CA ARG A 38 16.23 41.00 18.86
C ARG A 38 15.30 40.17 17.97
N LEU A 39 14.82 40.74 16.87
CA LEU A 39 14.02 40.02 15.88
C LEU A 39 14.82 38.89 15.21
N ILE A 40 16.04 39.18 14.75
CA ILE A 40 16.96 38.17 14.20
C ILE A 40 17.26 37.09 15.23
N GLY A 41 17.47 37.46 16.49
CA GLY A 41 17.66 36.52 17.60
C GLY A 41 16.49 35.54 17.76
N PHE A 42 15.25 36.04 17.75
CA PHE A 42 14.06 35.18 17.83
C PHE A 42 13.86 34.29 16.60
N VAL A 43 14.16 34.80 15.41
CA VAL A 43 14.10 34.02 14.16
C VAL A 43 15.11 32.87 14.20
N LEU A 44 16.36 33.15 14.59
CA LEU A 44 17.39 32.13 14.70
C LEU A 44 17.07 31.11 15.79
N ALA A 45 16.57 31.55 16.96
CA ALA A 45 16.17 30.66 18.03
C ALA A 45 15.00 29.75 17.62
N GLY A 46 13.99 30.29 16.93
CA GLY A 46 12.88 29.52 16.39
C GLY A 46 13.32 28.51 15.33
N PHE A 47 14.22 28.91 14.44
CA PHE A 47 14.80 28.00 13.44
C PHE A 47 15.58 26.86 14.09
N LEU A 48 16.41 27.17 15.09
CA LEU A 48 17.17 26.15 15.84
C LEU A 48 16.24 25.16 16.53
N LEU A 49 15.15 25.63 17.14
CA LEU A 49 14.13 24.79 17.75
C LEU A 49 13.48 23.84 16.73
N ILE A 50 13.14 24.34 15.53
CA ILE A 50 12.57 23.51 14.46
C ILE A 50 13.58 22.45 14.01
N VAL A 51 14.87 22.81 13.84
CA VAL A 51 15.92 21.85 13.47
C VAL A 51 16.08 20.75 14.52
N VAL A 52 16.02 21.10 15.81
CA VAL A 52 16.07 20.10 16.90
C VAL A 52 14.86 19.17 16.88
N ILE A 53 13.65 19.70 16.68
CA ILE A 53 12.44 18.88 16.61
C ILE A 53 12.47 17.96 15.40
N VAL A 54 12.75 18.49 14.21
CA VAL A 54 12.79 17.71 12.98
C VAL A 54 13.93 16.69 13.02
N GLY A 55 15.12 17.08 13.48
CA GLY A 55 16.25 16.18 13.65
C GLY A 55 15.99 15.09 14.68
N GLY A 56 15.32 15.43 15.79
CA GLY A 56 14.91 14.48 16.82
C GLY A 56 13.86 13.49 16.32
N LEU A 57 12.85 13.95 15.58
CA LEU A 57 11.85 13.09 14.95
C LEU A 57 12.49 12.19 13.89
N TRP A 58 13.34 12.75 13.02
CA TRP A 58 14.04 11.98 12.01
C TRP A 58 14.91 10.90 12.64
N TRP A 59 15.70 11.26 13.67
CA TRP A 59 16.51 10.28 14.40
C TRP A 59 15.65 9.22 15.10
N TYR A 60 14.54 9.60 15.74
CA TYR A 60 13.63 8.64 16.38
C TYR A 60 13.01 7.66 15.37
N PHE A 61 12.61 8.15 14.19
CA PHE A 61 12.02 7.31 13.15
C PHE A 61 13.04 6.49 12.34
N HIS A 62 14.28 6.98 12.17
CA HIS A 62 15.35 6.23 11.50
C HIS A 62 16.15 5.33 12.44
N ALA A 63 16.14 5.55 13.77
CA ALA A 63 16.83 4.66 14.72
C ALA A 63 16.24 3.24 14.74
N SER A 64 15.03 3.03 14.23
CA SER A 64 14.41 1.71 14.08
C SER A 64 14.76 0.98 12.78
N ASP A 65 15.43 1.62 11.82
CA ASP A 65 15.70 1.05 10.50
C ASP A 65 16.96 0.14 10.46
N ASP A 66 17.72 0.08 11.56
CA ASP A 66 18.87 -0.82 11.73
C ASP A 66 18.48 -2.23 12.23
N THR A 67 17.20 -2.60 12.17
CA THR A 67 16.87 -4.03 12.19
C THR A 67 17.11 -4.53 10.77
N THR A 68 18.36 -4.85 10.48
CA THR A 68 18.67 -5.83 9.45
C THR A 68 17.81 -7.05 9.77
N LEU A 69 16.67 -7.17 9.08
CA LEU A 69 16.04 -8.43 8.78
C LEU A 69 17.06 -9.19 7.92
N VAL A 70 18.16 -9.60 8.56
CA VAL A 70 18.96 -10.72 8.12
C VAL A 70 17.94 -11.83 8.15
N ALA A 71 17.41 -12.16 6.98
CA ALA A 71 16.88 -13.49 6.74
C ALA A 71 18.03 -14.41 7.12
N ASP A 72 17.98 -14.91 8.35
CA ASP A 72 18.95 -15.82 8.92
C ASP A 72 18.86 -17.06 8.02
N GLY A 73 19.63 -17.05 6.94
CA GLY A 73 19.81 -18.19 6.04
C GLY A 73 20.55 -19.32 6.76
N SER A 74 20.46 -19.39 8.09
CA SER A 74 20.96 -20.48 8.88
C SER A 74 20.21 -21.74 8.44
N THR A 75 21.01 -22.71 8.07
CA THR A 75 20.50 -24.02 7.66
C THR A 75 19.91 -24.68 8.89
N ILE A 76 18.59 -24.94 8.88
CA ILE A 76 17.94 -25.76 9.89
C ILE A 76 18.63 -27.13 9.87
N GLU A 77 19.38 -27.44 10.92
CA GLU A 77 20.11 -28.71 11.02
C GLU A 77 19.09 -29.85 11.06
N ALA A 78 19.15 -30.72 10.04
CA ALA A 78 18.23 -31.83 9.91
C ALA A 78 18.31 -32.71 11.17
N PRO A 79 17.18 -33.04 11.82
CA PRO A 79 17.17 -33.96 12.94
C PRO A 79 17.87 -35.26 12.53
N LYS A 80 18.84 -35.75 13.33
CA LYS A 80 19.67 -36.93 13.02
C LYS A 80 18.90 -38.27 12.96
N GLY A 81 17.58 -38.23 12.97
CA GLY A 81 16.74 -39.40 12.84
C GLY A 81 16.75 -39.93 11.40
N PRO A 82 16.62 -41.25 11.19
CA PRO A 82 16.45 -41.81 9.86
C PRO A 82 15.17 -41.26 9.23
N TYR A 83 15.32 -40.37 8.25
CA TYR A 83 14.21 -39.71 7.54
C TYR A 83 13.30 -40.70 6.79
N LYS A 84 13.81 -41.91 6.51
CA LYS A 84 13.03 -43.02 5.96
C LYS A 84 13.36 -44.31 6.71
N THR A 85 12.47 -44.74 7.58
CA THR A 85 12.48 -46.09 8.14
C THR A 85 11.62 -46.98 7.25
N LYS A 86 12.16 -48.11 6.81
CA LYS A 86 11.35 -49.12 6.10
C LYS A 86 10.24 -49.58 7.04
N PRO A 87 8.99 -49.70 6.56
CA PRO A 87 7.93 -50.38 7.30
C PRO A 87 8.41 -51.77 7.74
N LYS A 88 8.17 -52.15 9.00
CA LYS A 88 8.58 -53.47 9.54
C LYS A 88 7.91 -54.64 8.82
N ASP A 89 6.81 -54.38 8.15
CA ASP A 89 6.11 -55.34 7.31
C ASP A 89 5.91 -54.71 5.93
N PRO A 90 6.71 -55.08 4.90
CA PRO A 90 6.48 -54.65 3.51
C PRO A 90 5.31 -55.43 2.88
N GLY A 91 4.32 -55.83 3.68
CA GLY A 91 3.14 -56.56 3.28
C GLY A 91 2.11 -55.64 2.62
N GLY A 92 2.26 -55.43 1.31
CA GLY A 92 1.10 -55.13 0.49
C GLY A 92 0.15 -56.33 0.54
N MET A 93 -1.12 -56.10 0.87
CA MET A 93 -2.14 -57.15 0.81
C MET A 93 -2.19 -57.71 -0.61
N THR A 94 -1.89 -58.99 -0.77
CA THR A 94 -2.09 -59.70 -2.04
C THR A 94 -3.59 -59.95 -2.20
N PHE A 95 -4.28 -59.03 -2.87
CA PHE A 95 -5.64 -59.28 -3.32
C PHE A 95 -5.59 -60.26 -4.50
N GLN A 96 -6.48 -61.26 -4.53
CA GLN A 96 -6.56 -62.17 -5.68
C GLN A 96 -6.81 -61.35 -6.96
N GLY A 97 -5.91 -61.44 -7.93
CA GLY A 97 -5.96 -60.67 -9.18
C GLY A 97 -4.99 -59.48 -9.27
N THR A 98 -4.25 -59.12 -8.22
CA THR A 98 -3.22 -58.07 -8.29
C THR A 98 -1.96 -58.62 -8.97
N GLY A 99 -1.93 -58.58 -10.30
CA GLY A 99 -0.76 -58.94 -11.12
C GLY A 99 -1.08 -59.79 -12.36
N ASP A 100 -2.21 -60.49 -12.37
CA ASP A 100 -2.59 -61.40 -13.46
C ASP A 100 -2.88 -60.65 -14.78
N THR A 101 -3.24 -59.38 -14.71
CA THR A 101 -3.42 -58.52 -15.89
C THR A 101 -2.09 -58.14 -16.55
N SER A 102 -1.02 -57.98 -15.76
CA SER A 102 0.30 -57.61 -16.27
C SER A 102 0.95 -58.75 -17.04
N PHE A 103 0.75 -60.01 -16.63
CA PHE A 103 1.24 -61.18 -17.36
C PHE A 103 0.48 -61.40 -18.68
N ALA A 104 -0.85 -61.29 -18.68
CA ALA A 104 -1.67 -61.50 -19.88
C ALA A 104 -1.36 -60.49 -21.00
N VAL A 105 -1.08 -59.23 -20.65
CA VAL A 105 -0.69 -58.19 -21.62
C VAL A 105 0.69 -58.48 -22.23
N GLY A 106 1.63 -59.03 -21.45
CA GLY A 106 2.96 -59.43 -21.94
C GLY A 106 2.93 -60.62 -22.90
N GLU A 107 1.97 -61.53 -22.73
CA GLU A 107 1.72 -62.66 -23.64
C GLU A 107 0.87 -62.28 -24.88
N GLY A 108 0.58 -60.98 -25.06
CA GLY A 108 -0.19 -60.47 -26.20
C GLY A 108 -1.70 -60.75 -26.12
N GLN A 109 -2.20 -61.18 -24.96
CA GLN A 109 -3.64 -61.38 -24.76
C GLN A 109 -4.30 -60.05 -24.40
N THR A 110 -5.21 -59.60 -25.27
CA THR A 110 -6.03 -58.41 -25.00
C THR A 110 -7.35 -58.86 -24.38
N ARG A 111 -7.62 -58.48 -23.13
CA ARG A 111 -8.92 -58.68 -22.48
C ARG A 111 -9.64 -57.34 -22.47
N GLU A 112 -10.80 -57.26 -23.12
CA GLU A 112 -11.64 -56.07 -23.06
C GLU A 112 -12.15 -55.86 -21.62
N GLY A 113 -11.89 -54.68 -21.06
CA GLY A 113 -12.36 -54.31 -19.73
C GLY A 113 -13.87 -54.16 -19.73
N ARG A 114 -14.59 -55.16 -19.21
CA ARG A 114 -16.04 -55.06 -19.04
C ARG A 114 -16.34 -54.36 -17.72
N VAL A 115 -16.66 -53.07 -17.80
CA VAL A 115 -17.26 -52.33 -16.68
C VAL A 115 -18.69 -52.81 -16.53
N ALA A 116 -19.07 -53.30 -15.35
CA ALA A 116 -20.47 -53.55 -15.06
C ALA A 116 -21.21 -52.20 -15.06
N GLU A 117 -22.18 -52.04 -15.98
CA GLU A 117 -23.15 -50.95 -15.94
C GLU A 117 -23.85 -51.00 -14.57
N ARG A 118 -23.48 -50.09 -13.66
CA ARG A 118 -24.24 -49.88 -12.42
C ARG A 118 -25.51 -49.10 -12.82
N PRO A 119 -26.71 -49.56 -12.45
CA PRO A 119 -27.91 -48.75 -12.57
C PRO A 119 -27.71 -47.43 -11.84
N MET A 120 -28.04 -46.32 -12.52
CA MET A 120 -27.91 -44.98 -11.98
C MET A 120 -29.04 -44.74 -10.98
N ASP A 121 -28.76 -44.94 -9.69
CA ASP A 121 -29.64 -44.48 -8.63
C ASP A 121 -29.67 -42.94 -8.60
N PRO A 122 -30.83 -42.31 -8.35
CA PRO A 122 -30.98 -40.86 -8.40
C PRO A 122 -30.18 -40.16 -7.30
N ALA A 123 -29.61 -39.00 -7.66
CA ALA A 123 -28.74 -38.19 -6.82
C ALA A 123 -29.35 -37.87 -5.43
N PRO A 124 -28.58 -37.98 -4.33
CA PRO A 124 -29.02 -37.52 -3.03
C PRO A 124 -29.02 -35.98 -2.97
N GLN A 125 -30.15 -35.42 -2.54
CA GLN A 125 -30.32 -34.00 -2.25
C GLN A 125 -29.46 -33.60 -1.03
N PRO A 126 -28.90 -32.38 -0.98
CA PRO A 126 -28.09 -31.94 0.15
C PRO A 126 -28.98 -31.69 1.38
N VAL A 127 -28.70 -32.40 2.46
CA VAL A 127 -29.27 -32.10 3.78
C VAL A 127 -28.43 -31.01 4.44
N SER A 128 -29.08 -29.90 4.81
CA SER A 128 -28.52 -28.92 5.75
C SER A 128 -28.34 -29.58 7.11
N GLY A 129 -27.13 -29.46 7.66
CA GLY A 129 -26.80 -29.85 9.03
C GLY A 129 -25.81 -28.84 9.61
N GLU A 130 -26.32 -27.98 10.49
CA GLU A 130 -25.55 -27.13 11.40
C GLU A 130 -24.81 -28.02 12.40
N GLY A 131 -23.50 -27.80 12.63
CA GLY A 131 -22.74 -28.59 13.60
C GLY A 131 -21.22 -28.48 13.53
N GLU A 132 -20.71 -27.36 14.01
CA GLU A 132 -19.43 -27.15 14.72
C GLU A 132 -18.28 -28.18 14.60
N LYS A 133 -17.11 -27.64 14.21
CA LYS A 133 -15.73 -28.04 14.57
C LYS A 133 -15.06 -29.19 13.80
N ARG A 134 -14.42 -28.85 12.66
CA ARG A 134 -13.06 -29.33 12.35
C ARG A 134 -12.39 -28.61 11.18
N THR A 135 -11.14 -28.24 11.44
CA THR A 135 -10.00 -28.20 10.52
C THR A 135 -10.10 -27.30 9.29
N ALA A 136 -9.34 -26.21 9.35
CA ALA A 136 -8.87 -25.46 8.21
C ALA A 136 -8.15 -26.37 7.20
N ILE A 137 -8.85 -26.80 6.14
CA ILE A 137 -8.29 -27.06 4.82
C ILE A 137 -9.36 -26.70 3.80
N ALA A 138 -9.39 -25.43 3.43
CA ALA A 138 -9.87 -24.96 2.13
C ALA A 138 -9.26 -23.58 1.91
N ALA A 139 -7.93 -23.55 1.71
CA ALA A 139 -7.36 -22.49 0.90
C ALA A 139 -7.91 -22.69 -0.51
N ASP A 140 -9.11 -22.16 -0.75
CA ASP A 140 -9.56 -21.88 -2.10
C ASP A 140 -8.53 -20.92 -2.67
N SER A 141 -7.64 -21.52 -3.46
CA SER A 141 -6.42 -20.92 -3.92
C SER A 141 -6.83 -19.93 -4.99
N SER A 142 -7.17 -18.70 -4.60
CA SER A 142 -7.06 -17.58 -5.52
C SER A 142 -5.64 -17.68 -6.06
N GLU A 143 -5.52 -17.97 -7.37
CA GLU A 143 -4.28 -18.22 -8.08
C GLU A 143 -3.13 -17.48 -7.41
N SER A 144 -2.15 -18.22 -6.91
CA SER A 144 -0.96 -17.67 -6.28
C SER A 144 -0.15 -16.98 -7.37
N VAL A 145 -0.61 -15.79 -7.76
CA VAL A 145 0.10 -14.93 -8.68
C VAL A 145 1.37 -14.51 -7.96
N SER A 146 2.47 -15.17 -8.32
CA SER A 146 3.80 -14.88 -7.82
C SER A 146 4.25 -13.52 -8.37
N GLY A 147 4.64 -12.62 -7.48
CA GLY A 147 5.05 -11.26 -7.81
C GLY A 147 5.00 -10.34 -6.60
N VAL A 148 5.47 -9.12 -6.78
CA VAL A 148 5.46 -8.08 -5.74
C VAL A 148 4.05 -7.51 -5.63
N GLY A 149 3.47 -7.57 -4.43
CA GLY A 149 2.08 -7.18 -4.19
C GLY A 149 1.98 -5.71 -3.77
N VAL A 150 1.37 -4.89 -4.60
CA VAL A 150 1.03 -3.50 -4.28
C VAL A 150 -0.35 -3.47 -3.65
N GLN A 151 -0.43 -3.24 -2.34
CA GLN A 151 -1.70 -3.11 -1.63
C GLN A 151 -2.39 -1.80 -2.03
N VAL A 152 -3.58 -1.95 -2.62
CA VAL A 152 -4.40 -0.85 -3.16
C VAL A 152 -5.71 -0.66 -2.40
N GLY A 153 -6.04 -1.59 -1.50
CA GLY A 153 -7.24 -1.49 -0.66
C GLY A 153 -7.28 -2.52 0.46
N ALA A 154 -8.21 -2.30 1.40
CA ALA A 154 -8.56 -3.25 2.46
C ALA A 154 -10.08 -3.23 2.65
N TYR A 155 -10.68 -4.41 2.69
CA TYR A 155 -12.13 -4.60 2.74
C TYR A 155 -12.53 -5.58 3.83
N VAL A 156 -13.78 -5.55 4.27
CA VAL A 156 -14.31 -6.42 5.33
C VAL A 156 -14.80 -7.77 4.80
N THR A 157 -15.10 -7.87 3.51
CA THR A 157 -15.53 -9.12 2.86
C THR A 157 -14.82 -9.35 1.53
N LYS A 158 -14.80 -10.60 1.05
CA LYS A 158 -14.21 -10.96 -0.24
C LYS A 158 -14.97 -10.31 -1.41
N GLU A 159 -16.30 -10.25 -1.31
CA GLU A 159 -17.18 -9.70 -2.33
C GLU A 159 -16.96 -8.19 -2.50
N THR A 160 -16.83 -7.46 -1.39
CA THR A 160 -16.54 -6.02 -1.43
C THR A 160 -15.14 -5.73 -1.95
N ALA A 161 -14.16 -6.61 -1.71
CA ALA A 161 -12.84 -6.51 -2.32
C ALA A 161 -12.87 -6.72 -3.84
N GLN A 162 -13.66 -7.68 -4.33
CA GLN A 162 -13.82 -7.93 -5.77
C GLN A 162 -14.52 -6.76 -6.48
N GLN A 163 -15.62 -6.25 -5.90
CA GLN A 163 -16.29 -5.07 -6.43
C GLN A 163 -15.40 -3.83 -6.37
N GLY A 164 -14.65 -3.69 -5.27
CA GLY A 164 -13.65 -2.65 -5.07
C GLY A 164 -12.59 -2.65 -6.18
N TRP A 165 -12.10 -3.81 -6.58
CA TRP A 165 -11.15 -3.93 -7.69
C TRP A 165 -11.72 -3.40 -9.02
N VAL A 166 -12.96 -3.76 -9.36
CA VAL A 166 -13.60 -3.32 -10.60
C VAL A 166 -13.74 -1.79 -10.64
N GLU A 167 -14.14 -1.18 -9.52
CA GLU A 167 -14.21 0.28 -9.40
C GLU A 167 -12.82 0.93 -9.49
N LEU A 168 -11.83 0.32 -8.84
CA LEU A 168 -10.45 0.79 -8.84
C LEU A 168 -9.87 0.81 -10.25
N VAL A 169 -10.08 -0.25 -11.03
CA VAL A 169 -9.62 -0.33 -12.43
C VAL A 169 -10.29 0.75 -13.28
N ARG A 170 -11.60 0.99 -13.12
CA ARG A 170 -12.30 2.06 -13.87
C ARG A 170 -11.77 3.44 -13.55
N ARG A 171 -11.42 3.68 -12.28
CA ARG A 171 -10.94 4.98 -11.81
C ARG A 171 -9.50 5.25 -12.19
N TYR A 172 -8.66 4.21 -12.20
CA TYR A 172 -7.22 4.33 -12.39
C TYR A 172 -6.77 3.52 -13.62
N PRO A 173 -6.53 4.19 -14.76
CA PRO A 173 -6.10 3.53 -16.00
C PRO A 173 -4.80 2.72 -15.85
N ALA A 174 -3.95 3.10 -14.89
CA ALA A 174 -2.70 2.40 -14.58
C ALA A 174 -2.89 0.96 -14.09
N LEU A 175 -4.10 0.59 -13.64
CA LEU A 175 -4.43 -0.77 -13.21
C LEU A 175 -4.97 -1.65 -14.34
N HIS A 176 -5.20 -1.10 -15.53
CA HIS A 176 -5.70 -1.87 -16.67
C HIS A 176 -4.68 -2.93 -17.08
N GLY A 177 -5.11 -4.20 -17.13
CA GLY A 177 -4.23 -5.33 -17.48
C GLY A 177 -3.33 -5.81 -16.34
N VAL A 178 -3.37 -5.17 -15.17
CA VAL A 178 -2.65 -5.63 -13.98
C VAL A 178 -3.44 -6.75 -13.30
N ARG A 179 -2.76 -7.81 -12.88
CA ARG A 179 -3.39 -8.90 -12.11
C ARG A 179 -3.64 -8.45 -10.68
N HIS A 180 -4.67 -8.99 -10.03
CA HIS A 180 -4.92 -8.73 -8.61
C HIS A 180 -4.96 -10.04 -7.83
N ARG A 181 -4.67 -9.94 -6.53
CA ARG A 181 -4.85 -11.00 -5.55
C ARG A 181 -5.50 -10.43 -4.30
N ILE A 182 -6.36 -11.23 -3.67
CA ILE A 182 -7.00 -10.88 -2.41
C ILE A 182 -6.36 -11.75 -1.33
N VAL A 183 -5.70 -11.10 -0.36
CA VAL A 183 -5.03 -11.78 0.74
C VAL A 183 -5.86 -11.61 2.00
N GLU A 184 -6.28 -12.72 2.59
CA GLU A 184 -6.96 -12.74 3.88
C GLU A 184 -5.96 -12.43 5.00
N GLY A 185 -6.35 -11.55 5.92
CA GLY A 185 -5.54 -11.21 7.08
C GLY A 185 -6.39 -10.71 8.23
N GLN A 186 -5.77 -10.60 9.40
CA GLN A 186 -6.37 -9.99 10.57
C GLN A 186 -5.78 -8.59 10.76
N ALA A 187 -6.64 -7.63 11.10
CA ALA A 187 -6.25 -6.29 11.53
C ALA A 187 -6.89 -6.02 12.90
N ASP A 188 -6.50 -4.92 13.56
CA ASP A 188 -7.01 -4.55 14.89
C ASP A 188 -8.54 -4.40 14.93
N ILE A 189 -9.17 -4.23 13.76
CA ILE A 189 -10.62 -4.08 13.54
C ILE A 189 -11.35 -5.39 13.19
N GLY A 190 -10.65 -6.53 13.12
CA GLY A 190 -11.22 -7.84 12.77
C GLY A 190 -10.64 -8.47 11.50
N HIS A 191 -11.38 -9.40 10.89
CA HIS A 191 -10.99 -10.03 9.62
C HIS A 191 -11.04 -9.01 8.47
N VAL A 192 -9.98 -8.95 7.68
CA VAL A 192 -9.85 -8.05 6.53
C VAL A 192 -9.30 -8.76 5.30
N PHE A 193 -9.79 -8.35 4.15
CA PHE A 193 -9.38 -8.79 2.82
C PHE A 193 -8.54 -7.69 2.19
N ARG A 194 -7.22 -7.92 2.09
CA ARG A 194 -6.28 -6.97 1.49
C ARG A 194 -6.26 -7.17 -0.01
N LEU A 195 -6.65 -6.15 -0.76
CA LEU A 195 -6.61 -6.16 -2.21
C LEU A 195 -5.23 -5.70 -2.67
N GLN A 196 -4.55 -6.54 -3.44
CA GLN A 196 -3.21 -6.28 -3.95
C GLN A 196 -3.15 -6.39 -5.47
N ALA A 197 -2.60 -5.38 -6.14
CA ALA A 197 -2.21 -5.46 -7.53
C ALA A 197 -0.83 -6.15 -7.63
N VAL A 198 -0.69 -7.15 -8.49
CA VAL A 198 0.52 -7.97 -8.59
C VAL A 198 1.35 -7.49 -9.78
N ALA A 199 2.52 -6.91 -9.48
CA ALA A 199 3.53 -6.54 -10.45
C ALA A 199 4.56 -7.66 -10.62
N ALA A 200 5.21 -7.73 -11.78
CA ALA A 200 6.23 -8.74 -12.04
C ALA A 200 7.54 -8.45 -11.28
N THR A 201 7.85 -7.17 -11.08
CA THR A 201 9.10 -6.73 -10.44
C THR A 201 8.88 -5.63 -9.39
N HIS A 202 9.88 -5.46 -8.53
CA HIS A 202 9.90 -4.40 -7.52
C HIS A 202 9.90 -2.99 -8.13
N ALA A 203 10.64 -2.80 -9.23
CA ALA A 203 10.67 -1.51 -9.94
C ALA A 203 9.30 -1.16 -10.53
N GLU A 204 8.63 -2.14 -11.14
CA GLU A 204 7.27 -1.97 -11.68
C GLU A 204 6.25 -1.68 -10.58
N ALA A 205 6.33 -2.38 -9.44
CA ALA A 205 5.49 -2.13 -8.27
C ALA A 205 5.62 -0.69 -7.74
N ASN A 206 6.84 -0.16 -7.67
CA ASN A 206 7.10 1.21 -7.23
C ASN A 206 6.55 2.25 -8.23
N THR A 207 6.78 2.05 -9.53
CA THR A 207 6.27 2.95 -10.57
C THR A 207 4.75 2.97 -10.59
N LEU A 208 4.11 1.80 -10.48
CA LEU A 208 2.66 1.68 -10.36
C LEU A 208 2.14 2.44 -9.14
N CYS A 209 2.79 2.25 -7.99
CA CYS A 209 2.39 2.90 -6.75
C CYS A 209 2.53 4.42 -6.78
N ASN A 210 3.62 4.92 -7.36
CA ASN A 210 3.83 6.36 -7.53
C ASN A 210 2.79 6.98 -8.46
N THR A 211 2.49 6.30 -9.57
CA THR A 211 1.45 6.74 -10.52
C THR A 211 0.08 6.81 -9.82
N LEU A 212 -0.27 5.77 -9.07
CA LEU A 212 -1.51 5.73 -8.29
C LEU A 212 -1.59 6.84 -7.24
N LYS A 213 -0.48 7.14 -6.54
CA LYS A 213 -0.41 8.26 -5.58
C LYS A 213 -0.61 9.62 -6.23
N THR A 214 -0.06 9.85 -7.42
CA THR A 214 -0.30 11.12 -8.16
C THR A 214 -1.77 11.31 -8.54
N GLN A 215 -2.51 10.21 -8.69
CA GLN A 215 -3.95 10.19 -8.96
C GLN A 215 -4.81 10.18 -7.68
N GLY A 216 -4.18 10.30 -6.51
CA GLY A 216 -4.86 10.35 -5.20
C GLY A 216 -5.25 8.99 -4.62
N ALA A 217 -4.75 7.87 -5.16
CA ALA A 217 -5.01 6.55 -4.60
C ALA A 217 -4.07 6.24 -3.42
N ALA A 218 -4.61 5.58 -2.39
CA ALA A 218 -3.81 5.01 -1.32
C ALA A 218 -3.09 3.76 -1.82
N CYS A 219 -1.76 3.75 -1.75
CA CYS A 219 -0.95 2.65 -2.26
C CYS A 219 0.24 2.33 -1.35
N GLN A 220 0.43 1.04 -1.05
CA GLN A 220 1.52 0.50 -0.24
C GLN A 220 2.15 -0.71 -0.91
N VAL A 221 3.45 -0.67 -1.22
CA VAL A 221 4.17 -1.84 -1.76
C VAL A 221 4.48 -2.82 -0.63
N LYS A 222 4.15 -4.10 -0.81
CA LYS A 222 4.42 -5.18 0.14
C LYS A 222 5.21 -6.30 -0.55
N PHE A 223 6.37 -6.62 0.03
CA PHE A 223 7.32 -7.62 -0.46
C PHE A 223 6.95 -9.02 0.04
#